data_AF-A0AAV6W7C7-F1
#
_entry.id   AF-A0AAV6W7C7-F1
#
_cell.length_a   1.000
_cell.length_b   1.000
_cell.length_c   1.000
_cell.angle_alpha   90.00
_cell.angle_beta   90.00
_cell.angle_gamma   90.00
#
_symmetry.space_group_name_H-M   'P 1'
#
loop_
_entity.id
_entity.type
_entity.pdbx_description
1 polymer ?
#
loop_
_entity_poly.entity_id
_entity_poly.type
_entity_poly.pdbx_seq_one_letter_code
_entity_poly.pdbx_strand_id
1 'polypeptide(L)'
;MTIYLQCMPAMWKACWSTGEERDKNKEEAIQHLTFLENEIKGGKFFGGDTIGLVDITANFIAHWFGIIAELMGVELITQDKFPNLSKWVDEYTNSNFVKENLPPKDKLVAFFKARIQAPHETKYFPMDLLQSTEVIGMAEVKLLGFWASPFSRRVEMALKLKGVEYEFIEENLSNKSELLLKYNPVHKKVPVLLHNGKPIAESLIIIEYIDQTWEGPSILPEDPYERAMARFWAKLLDEKCMPAMWKACWSTGEEQEKNKEEAIEHLTFLESELKGKKFFGGDTIGLVDITANFVAHWFGIIAELMGVELITQEKFPNLSKWVDEHANSSFVKENLPSKDKLVAFFKARIQAPDETKYFPKV
;
A
#
# COMPACT_ATOMS: atom_id res chain seq x y z
N MET A 1 -2.63 -16.32 10.74
CA MET A 1 -3.54 -15.18 11.02
C MET A 1 -4.85 -15.29 10.24
N THR A 2 -4.82 -15.58 8.94
CA THR A 2 -6.01 -15.74 8.08
C THR A 2 -7.04 -16.75 8.61
N ILE A 3 -6.59 -17.87 9.20
CA ILE A 3 -7.49 -18.94 9.66
C ILE A 3 -8.18 -18.60 10.99
N TYR A 4 -7.56 -17.79 11.84
CA TYR A 4 -8.19 -17.27 13.07
C TYR A 4 -9.41 -16.39 12.74
N LEU A 5 -9.31 -15.53 11.72
CA LEU A 5 -10.40 -14.67 11.28
C LEU A 5 -11.54 -15.45 10.62
N GLN A 6 -11.27 -16.64 10.08
CA GLN A 6 -12.28 -17.54 9.53
C GLN A 6 -13.10 -18.24 10.63
N CYS A 7 -12.54 -18.42 11.83
CA CYS A 7 -13.26 -19.03 12.96
C CYS A 7 -14.40 -18.13 13.47
N MET A 8 -14.16 -16.82 13.55
CA MET A 8 -15.04 -15.90 14.29
C MET A 8 -16.47 -15.81 13.75
N PRO A 9 -16.72 -15.71 12.42
CA PRO A 9 -18.08 -15.63 11.89
C PRO A 9 -18.92 -16.87 12.23
N ALA A 10 -18.37 -18.07 12.09
CA ALA A 10 -19.06 -19.32 12.38
C ALA A 10 -19.34 -19.47 13.89
N MET A 11 -18.34 -19.18 14.73
CA MET A 11 -18.47 -19.20 16.19
C MET A 11 -19.54 -18.21 16.68
N TRP A 12 -19.55 -17.00 16.13
CA TRP A 12 -20.55 -15.97 16.46
C TRP A 12 -21.96 -16.37 16.03
N LYS A 13 -22.11 -16.89 14.81
CA LYS A 13 -23.41 -17.38 14.31
C LYS A 13 -23.90 -18.58 15.12
N ALA A 14 -23.03 -19.51 15.51
CA ALA A 14 -23.39 -20.66 16.36
C ALA A 14 -24.00 -20.22 17.69
N CYS A 15 -23.46 -19.14 18.23
CA CYS A 15 -23.96 -18.46 19.40
C CYS A 15 -25.41 -17.95 19.16
N TRP A 16 -25.67 -17.16 18.11
CA TRP A 16 -26.93 -16.39 17.95
C TRP A 16 -28.01 -17.03 17.08
N SER A 17 -27.71 -18.12 16.37
CA SER A 17 -28.70 -18.92 15.64
C SER A 17 -29.36 -19.97 16.55
N THR A 18 -30.41 -20.65 16.08
CA THR A 18 -31.13 -21.71 16.80
C THR A 18 -31.40 -22.91 15.87
N GLY A 19 -31.75 -24.06 16.45
CA GLY A 19 -32.10 -25.27 15.68
C GLY A 19 -30.99 -25.73 14.73
N GLU A 20 -31.38 -26.21 13.54
CA GLU A 20 -30.45 -26.73 12.52
C GLU A 20 -29.41 -25.71 12.06
N GLU A 21 -29.75 -24.41 12.03
CA GLU A 21 -28.81 -23.36 11.66
C GLU A 21 -27.68 -23.23 12.70
N ARG A 22 -28.01 -23.38 13.98
CA ARG A 22 -27.01 -23.42 15.07
C ARG A 22 -26.08 -24.60 14.89
N ASP A 23 -26.61 -25.77 14.59
CA ASP A 23 -25.79 -26.98 14.43
C ASP A 23 -24.85 -26.87 13.24
N LYS A 24 -25.32 -26.35 12.10
CA LYS A 24 -24.47 -26.06 10.94
C LYS A 24 -23.34 -25.08 11.25
N ASN A 25 -23.65 -23.98 11.94
CA ASN A 25 -22.63 -22.98 12.31
C ASN A 25 -21.62 -23.54 13.32
N LYS A 26 -22.04 -24.45 14.22
CA LYS A 26 -21.13 -25.17 15.13
C LYS A 26 -20.19 -26.08 14.35
N GLU A 27 -20.70 -26.83 13.38
CA GLU A 27 -19.87 -27.71 12.53
C GLU A 27 -18.82 -26.91 11.75
N GLU A 28 -19.21 -25.78 11.14
CA GLU A 28 -18.29 -24.87 10.45
C GLU A 28 -17.22 -24.32 11.40
N ALA A 29 -17.62 -23.90 12.61
CA ALA A 29 -16.68 -23.43 13.62
C ALA A 29 -15.69 -24.53 14.06
N ILE A 30 -16.16 -25.77 14.24
CA ILE A 30 -15.34 -26.93 14.60
C ILE A 30 -14.30 -27.23 13.51
N GLN A 31 -14.66 -27.12 12.24
CA GLN A 31 -13.71 -27.30 11.13
C GLN A 31 -12.55 -26.30 11.22
N HIS A 32 -12.84 -25.03 11.48
CA HIS A 32 -11.80 -24.01 11.61
C HIS A 32 -10.96 -24.17 12.90
N LEU A 33 -11.59 -24.53 14.02
CA LEU A 33 -10.90 -24.81 15.28
C LEU A 33 -9.94 -26.01 15.17
N THR A 34 -10.28 -27.01 14.36
CA THR A 34 -9.41 -28.17 14.10
C THR A 34 -8.07 -27.76 13.50
N PHE A 35 -8.04 -26.72 12.68
CA PHE A 35 -6.78 -26.19 12.18
C PHE A 35 -5.94 -25.59 13.33
N LEU A 36 -6.55 -24.73 14.16
CA LEU A 36 -5.85 -24.07 15.26
C LEU A 36 -5.32 -25.07 16.30
N GLU A 37 -6.06 -26.14 16.57
CA GLU A 37 -5.64 -27.23 17.45
C GLU A 37 -4.31 -27.86 17.01
N ASN A 38 -4.14 -28.04 15.70
CA ASN A 38 -2.94 -28.67 15.13
C ASN A 38 -1.73 -27.72 15.07
N GLU A 39 -1.94 -26.41 15.17
CA GLU A 39 -0.87 -25.41 15.13
C GLU A 39 -0.17 -25.25 16.49
N ILE A 40 -0.78 -25.69 17.59
CA ILE A 40 -0.16 -25.67 18.92
C ILE A 40 0.79 -26.85 19.04
N LYS A 41 2.06 -26.63 18.72
CA LYS A 41 3.11 -27.67 18.67
C LYS A 41 3.71 -28.00 20.05
N GLY A 42 2.87 -28.31 21.03
CA GLY A 42 3.27 -28.82 22.35
C GLY A 42 3.80 -27.79 23.36
N GLY A 43 3.87 -26.50 22.98
CA GLY A 43 4.15 -25.38 23.90
C GLY A 43 2.93 -24.96 24.72
N LYS A 44 3.11 -23.99 25.63
CA LYS A 44 2.01 -23.33 26.35
C LYS A 44 1.19 -22.39 25.45
N PHE A 45 1.82 -21.84 24.43
CA PHE A 45 1.33 -20.83 23.50
C PHE A 45 1.65 -21.24 22.07
N PHE A 46 1.03 -20.59 21.08
CA PHE A 46 1.23 -20.92 19.65
C PHE A 46 2.71 -20.80 19.23
N GLY A 47 3.48 -19.92 19.88
CA GLY A 47 4.91 -19.70 19.63
C GLY A 47 5.87 -20.44 20.58
N GLY A 48 5.38 -21.31 21.47
CA GLY A 48 6.20 -21.98 22.49
C GLY A 48 5.78 -21.63 23.91
N ASP A 49 6.72 -21.19 24.76
CA ASP A 49 6.48 -20.94 26.19
C ASP A 49 6.11 -19.50 26.55
N THR A 50 6.16 -18.58 25.57
CA THR A 50 5.81 -17.16 25.76
C THR A 50 4.65 -16.74 24.87
N ILE A 51 3.82 -15.82 25.36
CA ILE A 51 2.73 -15.19 24.58
C ILE A 51 3.34 -14.45 23.39
N GLY A 52 2.95 -14.87 22.18
CA GLY A 52 3.38 -14.26 20.93
C GLY A 52 2.25 -13.57 20.18
N LEU A 53 2.56 -13.10 18.96
CA LEU A 53 1.60 -12.40 18.10
C LEU A 53 0.33 -13.23 17.83
N VAL A 54 0.47 -14.55 17.64
CA VAL A 54 -0.67 -15.42 17.37
C VAL A 54 -1.58 -15.52 18.59
N ASP A 55 -1.04 -15.61 19.80
CA ASP A 55 -1.80 -15.65 21.06
C ASP A 55 -2.56 -14.34 21.29
N ILE A 56 -1.88 -13.20 21.10
CA ILE A 56 -2.48 -11.87 21.19
C ILE A 56 -3.60 -11.73 20.15
N THR A 57 -3.35 -12.17 18.91
CA THR A 57 -4.36 -12.11 17.85
C THR A 57 -5.53 -13.02 18.18
N ALA A 58 -5.28 -14.21 18.73
CA ALA A 58 -6.28 -15.21 19.07
C ALA A 58 -7.08 -14.89 20.35
N ASN A 59 -6.80 -13.77 21.03
CA ASN A 59 -7.41 -13.43 22.32
C ASN A 59 -8.94 -13.44 22.33
N PHE A 60 -9.61 -13.17 21.19
CA PHE A 60 -11.07 -13.23 21.13
C PHE A 60 -11.59 -14.64 21.42
N ILE A 61 -10.93 -15.67 20.90
CA ILE A 61 -11.32 -17.08 21.10
C ILE A 61 -11.20 -17.46 22.58
N ALA A 62 -10.08 -17.10 23.21
CA ALA A 62 -9.82 -17.47 24.60
C ALA A 62 -10.60 -16.61 25.62
N HIS A 63 -10.55 -15.28 25.49
CA HIS A 63 -11.02 -14.37 26.54
C HIS A 63 -12.49 -13.94 26.36
N TRP A 64 -12.88 -13.59 25.13
CA TRP A 64 -14.19 -12.98 24.86
C TRP A 64 -15.25 -14.02 24.52
N PHE A 65 -14.92 -14.93 23.60
CA PHE A 65 -15.83 -15.95 23.11
C PHE A 65 -16.20 -16.96 24.19
N GLY A 66 -15.26 -17.38 25.05
CA GLY A 66 -15.56 -18.31 26.15
C GLY A 66 -16.70 -17.81 27.04
N ILE A 67 -16.71 -16.51 27.35
CA ILE A 67 -17.76 -15.87 28.16
C ILE A 67 -19.11 -15.87 27.41
N ILE A 68 -19.08 -15.50 26.14
CA ILE A 68 -20.25 -15.43 25.25
C ILE A 68 -20.88 -16.83 25.09
N ALA A 69 -20.05 -17.84 24.84
CA ALA A 69 -20.45 -19.22 24.64
C ALA A 69 -21.05 -19.83 25.91
N GLU A 70 -20.42 -19.58 27.08
CA GLU A 70 -20.92 -19.97 28.41
C GLU A 70 -22.33 -19.38 28.65
N LEU A 71 -22.52 -18.10 28.40
CA LEU A 71 -23.82 -17.42 28.61
C LEU A 71 -24.94 -17.94 27.71
N MET A 72 -24.58 -18.54 26.58
CA MET A 72 -25.51 -18.86 25.50
C MET A 72 -25.68 -20.36 25.30
N GLY A 73 -25.08 -21.16 26.18
CA GLY A 73 -25.15 -22.62 26.16
C GLY A 73 -24.53 -23.21 24.88
N VAL A 74 -23.48 -22.58 24.38
CA VAL A 74 -22.73 -23.06 23.22
C VAL A 74 -21.40 -23.60 23.69
N GLU A 75 -21.11 -24.84 23.29
CA GLU A 75 -19.88 -25.53 23.65
C GLU A 75 -19.16 -25.90 22.35
N LEU A 76 -17.99 -25.32 22.13
CA LEU A 76 -17.17 -25.51 20.92
C LEU A 76 -15.77 -26.03 21.23
N ILE A 77 -15.08 -25.42 22.20
CA ILE A 77 -13.72 -25.81 22.61
C ILE A 77 -13.82 -26.61 23.90
N THR A 78 -13.62 -27.92 23.80
CA THR A 78 -13.72 -28.86 24.92
C THR A 78 -12.47 -29.72 24.98
N GLN A 79 -12.11 -30.18 26.17
CA GLN A 79 -10.86 -30.94 26.38
C GLN A 79 -10.83 -32.27 25.60
N ASP A 80 -11.99 -32.88 25.34
CA ASP A 80 -12.12 -34.11 24.54
C ASP A 80 -11.92 -33.87 23.04
N LYS A 81 -12.30 -32.69 22.51
CA LYS A 81 -12.21 -32.38 21.08
C LYS A 81 -10.96 -31.60 20.72
N PHE A 82 -10.53 -30.70 21.60
CA PHE A 82 -9.47 -29.73 21.35
C PHE A 82 -8.55 -29.59 22.58
N PRO A 83 -7.83 -30.65 22.98
CA PRO A 83 -7.04 -30.66 24.20
C PRO A 83 -5.95 -29.58 24.25
N ASN A 84 -5.32 -29.24 23.11
CA ASN A 84 -4.28 -28.21 23.07
C ASN A 84 -4.87 -26.81 23.16
N LEU A 85 -5.96 -26.53 22.42
CA LEU A 85 -6.67 -25.25 22.52
C LEU A 85 -7.27 -25.05 23.90
N SER A 86 -7.89 -26.08 24.50
CA SER A 86 -8.41 -25.97 25.87
C SER A 86 -7.30 -25.59 26.85
N LYS A 87 -6.16 -26.28 26.79
CA LYS A 87 -5.00 -25.94 27.63
C LYS A 87 -4.49 -24.53 27.37
N TRP A 88 -4.40 -24.12 26.10
CA TRP A 88 -3.97 -22.78 25.72
C TRP A 88 -4.93 -21.69 26.22
N VAL A 89 -6.25 -21.90 26.11
CA VAL A 89 -7.26 -20.96 26.64
C VAL A 89 -7.06 -20.76 28.14
N ASP A 90 -6.85 -21.84 28.88
CA ASP A 90 -6.62 -21.78 30.33
C ASP A 90 -5.33 -21.03 30.67
N GLU A 91 -4.22 -21.34 30.01
CA GLU A 91 -2.92 -20.68 30.23
C GLU A 91 -2.96 -19.19 29.83
N TYR A 92 -3.59 -18.87 28.70
CA TYR A 92 -3.69 -17.50 28.18
C TYR A 92 -4.56 -16.62 29.09
N THR A 93 -5.77 -17.07 29.44
CA THR A 93 -6.71 -16.30 30.27
C THR A 93 -6.21 -16.10 31.71
N ASN A 94 -5.41 -17.03 32.23
CA ASN A 94 -4.81 -16.91 33.56
C ASN A 94 -3.47 -16.15 33.60
N SER A 95 -2.93 -15.76 32.44
CA SER A 95 -1.68 -15.01 32.36
C SER A 95 -1.77 -13.61 32.98
N ASN A 96 -0.64 -13.10 33.48
CA ASN A 96 -0.56 -11.71 33.95
C ASN A 96 -0.88 -10.71 32.84
N PHE A 97 -0.46 -11.01 31.60
CA PHE A 97 -0.76 -10.19 30.43
C PHE A 97 -2.27 -9.96 30.26
N VAL A 98 -3.08 -11.02 30.31
CA VAL A 98 -4.54 -10.88 30.20
C VAL A 98 -5.13 -10.16 31.40
N LYS A 99 -4.70 -10.49 32.62
CA LYS A 99 -5.20 -9.86 33.85
C LYS A 99 -4.92 -8.35 33.92
N GLU A 100 -3.79 -7.90 33.36
CA GLU A 100 -3.39 -6.49 33.36
C GLU A 100 -3.98 -5.70 32.19
N ASN A 101 -4.19 -6.33 31.03
CA ASN A 101 -4.51 -5.62 29.78
C ASN A 101 -5.94 -5.82 29.28
N LEU A 102 -6.66 -6.86 29.72
CA LEU A 102 -8.02 -7.14 29.25
C LEU A 102 -9.07 -6.92 30.35
N PRO A 103 -10.33 -6.61 29.98
CA PRO A 103 -11.38 -6.41 30.96
C PRO A 103 -11.62 -7.67 31.81
N PRO A 104 -11.84 -7.51 33.13
CA PRO A 104 -12.18 -8.61 34.03
C PRO A 104 -13.40 -9.43 33.60
N LYS A 105 -13.37 -10.75 33.81
CA LYS A 105 -14.43 -11.70 33.40
C LYS A 105 -15.80 -11.31 33.95
N ASP A 106 -15.90 -10.89 35.21
CA ASP A 106 -17.14 -10.47 35.86
C ASP A 106 -17.79 -9.25 35.19
N LYS A 107 -16.98 -8.26 34.78
CA LYS A 107 -17.47 -7.09 34.04
C LYS A 107 -17.99 -7.47 32.66
N LEU A 108 -17.30 -8.37 31.97
CA LEU A 108 -17.71 -8.86 30.65
C LEU A 108 -18.99 -9.71 30.74
N VAL A 109 -19.10 -10.58 31.75
CA VAL A 109 -20.33 -11.34 32.03
C VAL A 109 -21.50 -10.40 32.27
N ALA A 110 -21.33 -9.36 33.08
CA ALA A 110 -22.37 -8.36 33.32
C ALA A 110 -22.76 -7.62 32.03
N PHE A 111 -21.77 -7.20 31.24
CA PHE A 111 -21.96 -6.52 29.96
C PHE A 111 -22.78 -7.38 28.97
N PHE A 112 -22.38 -8.64 28.76
CA PHE A 112 -23.06 -9.52 27.81
C PHE A 112 -24.44 -9.95 28.32
N LYS A 113 -24.62 -10.23 29.62
CA LYS A 113 -25.94 -10.54 30.20
C LYS A 113 -26.95 -9.41 29.99
N ALA A 114 -26.55 -8.17 30.26
CA ALA A 114 -27.41 -7.00 30.05
C ALA A 114 -27.83 -6.88 28.58
N ARG A 115 -26.93 -7.22 27.66
CA ARG A 115 -27.16 -7.10 26.21
C ARG A 115 -28.01 -8.24 25.64
N ILE A 116 -27.84 -9.46 26.12
CA ILE A 116 -28.69 -10.62 25.78
C ILE A 116 -30.15 -10.39 26.19
N GLN A 117 -30.36 -9.71 27.32
CA GLN A 117 -31.67 -9.39 27.87
C GLN A 117 -32.33 -8.14 27.26
N ALA A 118 -31.59 -7.37 26.45
CA ALA A 118 -32.09 -6.12 25.88
C ALA A 118 -33.10 -6.36 24.72
N PRO A 119 -33.99 -5.39 24.42
CA PRO A 119 -34.94 -5.48 23.29
C PRO A 119 -34.24 -5.71 21.94
N HIS A 120 -34.94 -6.35 21.00
CA HIS A 120 -34.39 -6.86 19.73
C HIS A 120 -33.56 -5.82 18.94
N GLU A 121 -33.93 -4.54 18.99
CA GLU A 121 -33.23 -3.42 18.32
C GLU A 121 -31.83 -3.11 18.90
N THR A 122 -31.51 -3.61 20.10
CA THR A 122 -30.20 -3.46 20.76
C THR A 122 -29.46 -4.79 20.95
N LYS A 123 -30.09 -5.91 20.56
CA LYS A 123 -29.61 -7.28 20.75
C LYS A 123 -28.42 -7.62 19.85
N TYR A 124 -28.37 -7.03 18.66
CA TYR A 124 -27.32 -7.29 17.70
C TYR A 124 -26.15 -6.34 18.00
N PHE A 125 -24.98 -6.93 18.27
CA PHE A 125 -23.76 -6.25 17.86
C PHE A 125 -23.90 -6.04 16.35
N PRO A 126 -23.85 -4.81 15.81
CA PRO A 126 -23.93 -4.61 14.38
C PRO A 126 -22.84 -5.48 13.76
N MET A 127 -23.21 -6.59 13.12
CA MET A 127 -22.22 -7.43 12.45
C MET A 127 -21.60 -6.62 11.34
N ASP A 128 -22.27 -5.61 10.83
CA ASP A 128 -21.79 -4.50 10.01
C ASP A 128 -20.60 -3.74 10.63
N LEU A 129 -20.42 -3.69 11.95
CA LEU A 129 -19.19 -3.20 12.61
C LEU A 129 -18.05 -4.25 12.68
N LEU A 130 -18.39 -5.55 12.60
CA LEU A 130 -17.43 -6.67 12.54
C LEU A 130 -17.16 -7.16 11.09
N GLN A 131 -18.06 -6.84 10.14
CA GLN A 131 -17.98 -7.02 8.69
C GLN A 131 -17.38 -5.78 8.04
N SER A 132 -17.45 -4.61 8.71
CA SER A 132 -16.53 -3.50 8.46
C SER A 132 -15.15 -3.75 9.05
N THR A 133 -14.94 -4.88 9.73
CA THR A 133 -13.62 -5.50 9.69
C THR A 133 -13.54 -6.21 8.34
N GLU A 134 -13.42 -5.41 7.28
CA GLU A 134 -12.60 -5.79 6.14
C GLU A 134 -11.41 -6.51 6.73
N VAL A 135 -11.27 -7.77 6.34
CA VAL A 135 -10.04 -8.53 6.35
C VAL A 135 -8.90 -7.69 6.95
N ILE A 136 -8.41 -7.99 8.16
CA ILE A 136 -6.96 -7.80 8.38
C ILE A 136 -6.29 -8.93 7.58
N GLY A 137 -6.56 -8.92 6.28
CA GLY A 137 -5.62 -9.30 5.28
C GLY A 137 -4.57 -8.22 5.31
N MET A 138 -3.51 -8.46 4.58
CA MET A 138 -2.63 -7.38 4.16
C MET A 138 -3.50 -6.18 3.82
N ALA A 139 -3.22 -5.05 4.46
CA ALA A 139 -3.93 -3.80 4.23
C ALA A 139 -4.35 -3.70 2.75
N GLU A 140 -5.62 -3.43 2.47
CA GLU A 140 -6.07 -3.36 1.08
C GLU A 140 -5.44 -2.11 0.46
N VAL A 141 -4.37 -2.33 -0.33
CA VAL A 141 -3.67 -1.29 -1.07
C VAL A 141 -4.13 -1.34 -2.51
N LYS A 142 -4.76 -0.27 -2.98
CA LYS A 142 -5.11 -0.08 -4.39
C LYS A 142 -4.44 1.16 -4.92
N LEU A 143 -3.89 1.08 -6.13
CA LEU A 143 -3.29 2.20 -6.83
C LEU A 143 -4.12 2.51 -8.07
N LEU A 144 -4.89 3.59 -8.02
CA LEU A 144 -5.50 4.16 -9.22
C LEU A 144 -4.40 4.85 -10.00
N GLY A 145 -4.10 4.36 -11.19
CA GLY A 145 -2.96 4.80 -11.95
C GLY A 145 -3.16 4.67 -13.45
N PHE A 146 -2.22 5.21 -14.20
CA PHE A 146 -2.19 5.07 -15.65
C PHE A 146 -0.85 4.48 -16.07
N TRP A 147 -0.86 3.45 -16.94
CA TRP A 147 0.36 2.69 -17.20
C TRP A 147 1.52 3.51 -17.76
N ALA A 148 1.23 4.53 -18.56
CA ALA A 148 2.24 5.41 -19.14
C ALA A 148 2.50 6.68 -18.32
N SER A 149 1.88 6.85 -17.13
CA SER A 149 2.12 8.00 -16.26
C SER A 149 3.42 7.81 -15.46
N PRO A 150 4.41 8.71 -15.57
CA PRO A 150 5.62 8.64 -14.75
C PRO A 150 5.26 8.75 -13.26
N PHE A 151 4.29 9.59 -12.89
CA PHE A 151 3.84 9.79 -11.51
C PHE A 151 3.23 8.53 -10.90
N SER A 152 2.40 7.79 -11.66
CA SER A 152 1.87 6.50 -11.20
C SER A 152 2.98 5.48 -11.00
N ARG A 153 3.98 5.48 -11.87
CA ARG A 153 5.11 4.54 -11.76
C ARG A 153 6.05 4.86 -10.61
N ARG A 154 6.14 6.12 -10.14
CA ARG A 154 6.85 6.45 -8.89
C ARG A 154 6.27 5.74 -7.68
N VAL A 155 4.95 5.80 -7.54
CA VAL A 155 4.24 5.12 -6.44
C VAL A 155 4.41 3.61 -6.54
N GLU A 156 4.32 3.08 -7.75
CA GLU A 156 4.52 1.65 -7.99
C GLU A 156 5.94 1.20 -7.61
N MET A 157 6.97 1.97 -7.97
CA MET A 157 8.34 1.72 -7.53
C MET A 157 8.45 1.73 -6.01
N ALA A 158 7.85 2.71 -5.33
CA ALA A 158 7.88 2.78 -3.87
C ALA A 158 7.22 1.56 -3.20
N LEU A 159 6.02 1.16 -3.66
CA LEU A 159 5.33 -0.03 -3.15
C LEU A 159 6.19 -1.29 -3.32
N LYS A 160 6.81 -1.46 -4.49
CA LYS A 160 7.64 -2.61 -4.80
C LYS A 160 8.96 -2.63 -4.02
N LEU A 161 9.60 -1.49 -3.80
CA LEU A 161 10.77 -1.39 -2.92
C LEU A 161 10.45 -1.83 -1.49
N LYS A 162 9.24 -1.52 -1.01
CA LYS A 162 8.73 -1.94 0.30
C LYS A 162 8.14 -3.35 0.33
N GLY A 163 8.10 -4.06 -0.81
CA GLY A 163 7.50 -5.39 -0.88
C GLY A 163 6.00 -5.41 -0.58
N VAL A 164 5.30 -4.30 -0.86
CA VAL A 164 3.86 -4.17 -0.61
C VAL A 164 3.08 -4.69 -1.80
N GLU A 165 2.24 -5.69 -1.57
CA GLU A 165 1.25 -6.15 -2.55
C GLU A 165 0.14 -5.10 -2.72
N TYR A 166 -0.28 -4.85 -3.95
CA TYR A 166 -1.31 -3.86 -4.27
C TYR A 166 -2.07 -4.25 -5.54
N GLU A 167 -3.32 -3.80 -5.64
CA GLU A 167 -4.09 -3.86 -6.88
C GLU A 167 -3.84 -2.59 -7.71
N PHE A 168 -3.38 -2.74 -8.96
CA PHE A 168 -3.29 -1.62 -9.90
C PHE A 168 -4.61 -1.46 -10.67
N ILE A 169 -5.30 -0.35 -10.43
CA ILE A 169 -6.53 0.00 -11.14
C ILE A 169 -6.18 0.97 -12.26
N GLU A 170 -6.24 0.48 -13.50
CA GLU A 170 -5.95 1.28 -14.70
C GLU A 170 -7.05 2.31 -14.95
N GLU A 171 -6.66 3.59 -15.02
CA GLU A 171 -7.52 4.71 -15.31
C GLU A 171 -7.48 5.12 -16.78
N ASN A 172 -8.65 5.42 -17.35
CA ASN A 172 -8.76 6.09 -18.64
C ASN A 172 -8.73 7.61 -18.42
N LEU A 173 -7.60 8.25 -18.72
CA LEU A 173 -7.45 9.70 -18.48
C LEU A 173 -8.30 10.59 -19.40
N SER A 174 -8.81 10.05 -20.51
CA SER A 174 -9.77 10.74 -21.40
C SER A 174 -11.21 10.59 -20.90
N ASN A 175 -11.50 9.56 -20.10
CA ASN A 175 -12.81 9.31 -19.48
C ASN A 175 -12.60 8.80 -18.04
N LYS A 176 -12.36 9.76 -17.14
CA LYS A 176 -11.97 9.50 -15.74
C LYS A 176 -13.07 8.74 -14.99
N SER A 177 -12.69 7.71 -14.24
CA SER A 177 -13.65 6.88 -13.51
C SER A 177 -14.36 7.66 -12.39
N GLU A 178 -15.55 7.21 -11.99
CA GLU A 178 -16.22 7.73 -10.79
C GLU A 178 -15.38 7.53 -9.52
N LEU A 179 -14.57 6.47 -9.49
CA LEU A 179 -13.66 6.16 -8.38
C LEU A 179 -12.60 7.25 -8.22
N LEU A 180 -11.95 7.63 -9.33
CA LEU A 180 -10.95 8.71 -9.35
C LEU A 180 -11.57 10.05 -8.98
N LEU A 181 -12.75 10.37 -9.52
CA LEU A 181 -13.46 11.61 -9.21
C LEU A 181 -13.92 11.68 -7.75
N LYS A 182 -14.27 10.54 -7.15
CA LYS A 182 -14.64 10.41 -5.74
C LYS A 182 -13.43 10.61 -4.82
N TYR A 183 -12.30 9.98 -5.13
CA TYR A 183 -11.15 9.92 -4.22
C TYR A 183 -10.11 11.02 -4.43
N ASN A 184 -10.10 11.69 -5.59
CA ASN A 184 -9.34 12.91 -5.81
C ASN A 184 -10.24 13.99 -6.46
N PRO A 185 -11.26 14.51 -5.75
CA PRO A 185 -12.21 15.46 -6.31
C PRO A 185 -11.59 16.82 -6.64
N VAL A 186 -10.49 17.18 -5.96
CA VAL A 186 -9.81 18.47 -6.10
C VAL A 186 -9.04 18.53 -7.41
N HIS A 187 -8.15 17.57 -7.64
CA HIS A 187 -7.28 17.59 -8.82
C HIS A 187 -7.80 16.70 -9.95
N LYS A 188 -8.50 15.60 -9.61
CA LYS A 188 -8.99 14.59 -10.56
C LYS A 188 -7.83 13.95 -11.33
N LYS A 189 -6.73 13.70 -10.64
CA LYS A 189 -5.43 13.29 -11.19
C LYS A 189 -4.98 11.95 -10.63
N VAL A 190 -4.22 11.21 -11.42
CA VAL A 190 -3.52 10.00 -10.96
C VAL A 190 -2.06 10.33 -10.64
N PRO A 191 -1.41 9.61 -9.70
CA PRO A 191 -1.91 8.49 -8.91
C PRO A 191 -2.82 8.87 -7.74
N VAL A 192 -3.66 7.92 -7.32
CA VAL A 192 -4.33 7.92 -6.02
C VAL A 192 -4.09 6.55 -5.36
N LEU A 193 -3.51 6.56 -4.17
CA LEU A 193 -3.37 5.36 -3.34
C LEU A 193 -4.57 5.25 -2.41
N LEU A 194 -5.25 4.11 -2.41
CA LEU A 194 -6.23 3.74 -1.40
C LEU A 194 -5.56 2.76 -0.46
N HIS A 195 -5.45 3.11 0.81
CA HIS A 195 -4.99 2.21 1.86
C HIS A 195 -6.12 2.01 2.86
N ASN A 196 -6.73 0.81 2.86
CA ASN A 196 -7.92 0.48 3.68
C ASN A 196 -9.04 1.51 3.47
N GLY A 197 -9.37 1.76 2.20
CA GLY A 197 -10.39 2.72 1.78
C GLY A 197 -10.05 4.21 1.96
N LYS A 198 -8.88 4.55 2.53
CA LYS A 198 -8.45 5.94 2.75
C LYS A 198 -7.63 6.45 1.56
N PRO A 199 -8.10 7.48 0.84
CA PRO A 199 -7.40 8.01 -0.33
C PRO A 199 -6.25 8.93 0.04
N ILE A 200 -5.16 8.82 -0.72
CA ILE A 200 -3.99 9.69 -0.67
C ILE A 200 -3.65 10.04 -2.11
N ALA A 201 -3.57 11.33 -2.41
CA ALA A 201 -3.25 11.87 -3.72
C ALA A 201 -1.85 12.51 -3.71
N GLU A 202 -1.35 12.84 -4.91
CA GLU A 202 -0.01 13.39 -5.17
C GLU A 202 1.14 12.40 -4.98
N SER A 203 1.86 12.11 -6.06
CA SER A 203 2.86 11.02 -6.08
C SER A 203 3.92 11.14 -4.98
N LEU A 204 4.46 12.34 -4.72
CA LEU A 204 5.47 12.53 -3.68
C LEU A 204 4.92 12.34 -2.26
N ILE A 205 3.69 12.82 -2.00
CA ILE A 205 3.02 12.61 -0.71
C ILE A 205 2.74 11.11 -0.50
N ILE A 206 2.28 10.42 -1.56
CA ILE A 206 2.05 8.98 -1.51
C ILE A 206 3.36 8.21 -1.23
N ILE A 207 4.48 8.58 -1.84
CA ILE A 207 5.78 7.93 -1.59
C ILE A 207 6.23 8.14 -0.15
N GLU A 208 6.12 9.35 0.39
CA GLU A 208 6.43 9.61 1.80
C GLU A 208 5.55 8.78 2.74
N TYR A 209 4.26 8.69 2.43
CA TYR A 209 3.34 7.83 3.17
C TYR A 209 3.77 6.37 3.12
N ILE A 210 4.13 5.86 1.94
CA ILE A 210 4.63 4.50 1.77
C ILE A 210 5.89 4.26 2.60
N ASP A 211 6.83 5.20 2.55
CA ASP A 211 8.12 5.09 3.24
C ASP A 211 7.96 5.01 4.76
N GLN A 212 6.98 5.72 5.31
CA GLN A 212 6.68 5.78 6.74
C GLN A 212 5.76 4.65 7.24
N THR A 213 5.00 4.03 6.34
CA THR A 213 3.95 3.06 6.71
C THR A 213 4.46 1.62 6.70
N TRP A 214 5.30 1.26 5.74
CA TRP A 214 5.77 -0.12 5.56
C TRP A 214 7.27 -0.26 5.83
N GLU A 215 7.64 -1.36 6.46
CA GLU A 215 9.03 -1.77 6.65
C GLU A 215 9.71 -2.07 5.29
N GLY A 216 11.04 -2.06 5.30
CA GLY A 216 11.87 -2.29 4.12
C GLY A 216 12.90 -1.18 3.90
N PRO A 217 13.62 -1.19 2.77
CA PRO A 217 14.60 -0.15 2.45
C PRO A 217 14.01 1.25 2.58
N SER A 218 14.74 2.16 3.22
CA SER A 218 14.32 3.55 3.35
C SER A 218 14.43 4.26 2.01
N ILE A 219 13.37 4.95 1.59
CA ILE A 219 13.34 5.75 0.36
C ILE A 219 13.86 7.16 0.63
N LEU A 220 13.51 7.73 1.79
CA LEU A 220 14.08 8.99 2.27
C LEU A 220 15.28 8.71 3.19
N PRO A 221 16.29 9.60 3.20
CA PRO A 221 17.36 9.55 4.19
C PRO A 221 16.85 9.65 5.65
N GLU A 222 17.57 9.02 6.57
CA GLU A 222 17.28 9.11 8.01
C GLU A 222 17.74 10.45 8.60
N ASP A 223 18.85 11.00 8.11
CA ASP A 223 19.36 12.30 8.54
C ASP A 223 18.36 13.42 8.17
N PRO A 224 17.98 14.31 9.10
CA PRO A 224 17.00 15.36 8.84
C PRO A 224 17.40 16.33 7.71
N TYR A 225 18.69 16.67 7.59
CA TYR A 225 19.16 17.58 6.55
C TYR A 225 19.14 16.91 5.19
N GLU A 226 19.70 15.70 5.07
CA GLU A 226 19.69 14.94 3.82
C GLU A 226 18.26 14.65 3.35
N ARG A 227 17.34 14.36 4.29
CA ARG A 227 15.91 14.21 3.98
C ARG A 227 15.26 15.49 3.47
N ALA A 228 15.63 16.64 4.03
CA ALA A 228 15.16 17.93 3.51
C ALA A 228 15.71 18.21 2.11
N MET A 229 16.97 17.87 1.84
CA MET A 229 17.58 18.00 0.52
C MET A 229 16.95 17.06 -0.51
N ALA A 230 16.65 15.81 -0.15
CA ALA A 230 15.94 14.89 -1.03
C ALA A 230 14.56 15.44 -1.44
N ARG A 231 13.80 16.02 -0.49
CA ARG A 231 12.53 16.69 -0.77
C ARG A 231 12.70 17.92 -1.67
N PHE A 232 13.73 18.73 -1.43
CA PHE A 232 14.03 19.89 -2.24
C PHE A 232 14.28 19.50 -3.71
N TRP A 233 15.14 18.51 -3.93
CA TRP A 233 15.47 18.02 -5.28
C TRP A 233 14.27 17.39 -5.99
N ALA A 234 13.47 16.59 -5.28
CA ALA A 234 12.22 16.04 -5.82
C ALA A 234 11.23 17.14 -6.24
N LYS A 235 11.12 18.20 -5.42
CA LYS A 235 10.29 19.36 -5.73
C LYS A 235 10.83 20.17 -6.92
N LEU A 236 12.14 20.38 -7.00
CA LEU A 236 12.78 21.04 -8.15
C LEU A 236 12.52 20.28 -9.45
N LEU A 237 12.58 18.95 -9.41
CA LEU A 237 12.27 18.10 -10.56
C LEU A 237 10.83 18.34 -11.06
N ASP A 238 9.85 18.27 -10.16
CA ASP A 238 8.43 18.39 -10.51
C ASP A 238 8.03 19.82 -10.91
N GLU A 239 8.55 20.84 -10.22
CA GLU A 239 8.12 22.23 -10.42
C GLU A 239 8.91 22.98 -11.51
N LYS A 240 10.15 22.54 -11.81
CA LYS A 240 11.07 23.26 -12.70
C LYS A 240 11.54 22.40 -13.85
N CYS A 241 12.20 21.29 -13.57
CA CYS A 241 12.86 20.48 -14.60
C CYS A 241 11.83 19.87 -15.57
N MET A 242 10.86 19.11 -15.06
CA MET A 242 9.88 18.42 -15.89
C MET A 242 9.03 19.38 -16.73
N PRO A 243 8.49 20.49 -16.19
CA PRO A 243 7.75 21.46 -17.00
C PRO A 243 8.58 22.08 -18.12
N ALA A 244 9.83 22.50 -17.85
CA ALA A 244 10.69 23.10 -18.87
C ALA A 244 11.04 22.09 -19.99
N MET A 245 11.44 20.87 -19.60
CA MET A 245 11.72 19.77 -20.53
C MET A 245 10.50 19.39 -21.38
N TRP A 246 9.32 19.35 -20.75
CA TRP A 246 8.05 19.08 -21.44
C TRP A 246 7.76 20.17 -22.47
N LYS A 247 7.82 21.44 -22.08
CA LYS A 247 7.58 22.56 -23.00
C LYS A 247 8.59 22.59 -24.14
N ALA A 248 9.86 22.29 -23.89
CA ALA A 248 10.89 22.20 -24.92
C ALA A 248 10.54 21.15 -26.00
N CYS A 249 9.84 20.07 -25.64
CA CYS A 249 9.40 19.05 -26.59
C CYS A 249 8.16 19.45 -27.41
N TRP A 250 7.29 20.33 -26.89
CA TRP A 250 5.97 20.59 -27.47
C TRP A 250 5.75 22.02 -28.00
N SER A 251 6.66 22.94 -27.68
CA SER A 251 6.70 24.29 -28.26
C SER A 251 7.54 24.31 -29.55
N THR A 252 7.43 25.39 -30.34
CA THR A 252 8.15 25.56 -31.61
C THR A 252 8.76 26.96 -31.72
N GLY A 253 9.82 27.11 -32.54
CA GLY A 253 10.42 28.42 -32.81
C GLY A 253 11.12 29.02 -31.59
N GLU A 254 11.02 30.35 -31.41
CA GLU A 254 11.70 31.07 -30.31
C GLU A 254 11.26 30.59 -28.92
N GLU A 255 9.99 30.26 -28.74
CA GLU A 255 9.49 29.70 -27.47
C GLU A 255 10.17 28.36 -27.14
N GLN A 256 10.44 27.55 -28.15
CA GLN A 256 11.13 26.27 -27.97
C GLN A 256 12.56 26.46 -27.50
N GLU A 257 13.31 27.37 -28.13
CA GLU A 257 14.68 27.65 -27.74
C GLU A 257 14.76 28.19 -26.31
N LYS A 258 13.85 29.09 -25.92
CA LYS A 258 13.75 29.57 -24.53
C LYS A 258 13.48 28.44 -23.53
N ASN A 259 12.54 27.53 -23.84
CA ASN A 259 12.24 26.41 -22.95
C ASN A 259 13.40 25.40 -22.89
N LYS A 260 14.16 25.22 -23.98
CA LYS A 260 15.39 24.40 -23.97
C LYS A 260 16.46 25.02 -23.08
N GLU A 261 16.68 26.33 -23.16
CA GLU A 261 17.61 27.06 -22.29
C GLU A 261 17.23 26.93 -20.80
N GLU A 262 15.96 27.17 -20.46
CA GLU A 262 15.45 27.00 -19.09
C GLU A 262 15.62 25.55 -18.59
N ALA A 263 15.34 24.56 -19.46
CA ALA A 263 15.54 23.16 -19.10
C ALA A 263 17.02 22.82 -18.87
N ILE A 264 17.93 23.33 -19.72
CA ILE A 264 19.39 23.16 -19.57
C ILE A 264 19.90 23.80 -18.27
N GLU A 265 19.41 24.99 -17.92
CA GLU A 265 19.74 25.64 -16.66
C GLU A 265 19.34 24.76 -15.48
N HIS A 266 18.11 24.23 -15.49
CA HIS A 266 17.63 23.36 -14.42
C HIS A 266 18.38 22.02 -14.33
N LEU A 267 18.70 21.41 -15.48
CA LEU A 267 19.49 20.19 -15.55
C LEU A 267 20.92 20.37 -14.99
N THR A 268 21.48 21.59 -15.07
CA THR A 268 22.82 21.89 -14.51
C THR A 268 22.87 21.72 -13.00
N PHE A 269 21.77 22.01 -12.29
CA PHE A 269 21.69 21.75 -10.85
C PHE A 269 21.69 20.25 -10.53
N LEU A 270 20.95 19.45 -11.31
CA LEU A 270 20.90 17.99 -11.13
C LEU A 270 22.23 17.31 -11.47
N GLU A 271 22.90 17.77 -12.53
CA GLU A 271 24.25 17.33 -12.90
C GLU A 271 25.25 17.56 -11.77
N SER A 272 25.18 18.73 -11.14
CA SER A 272 26.05 19.09 -10.02
C SER A 272 25.78 18.22 -8.79
N GLU A 273 24.51 17.92 -8.52
CA GLU A 273 24.09 17.08 -7.38
C GLU A 273 24.55 15.62 -7.53
N LEU A 274 24.59 15.09 -8.76
CA LEU A 274 25.07 13.73 -9.05
C LEU A 274 26.59 13.57 -8.98
N LYS A 275 27.35 14.66 -8.85
CA LYS A 275 28.80 14.60 -8.91
C LYS A 275 29.36 13.67 -7.82
N GLY A 276 30.03 12.60 -8.28
CA GLY A 276 30.62 11.60 -7.39
C GLY A 276 29.63 10.61 -6.78
N LYS A 277 28.37 10.63 -7.21
CA LYS A 277 27.32 9.70 -6.77
C LYS A 277 26.95 8.73 -7.88
N LYS A 278 26.49 7.53 -7.49
CA LYS A 278 25.90 6.55 -8.41
C LYS A 278 24.43 6.88 -8.68
N PHE A 279 23.69 7.09 -7.59
CA PHE A 279 22.31 7.54 -7.57
C PHE A 279 22.21 8.85 -6.78
N PHE A 280 21.13 9.61 -6.92
CA PHE A 280 20.89 10.78 -6.07
C PHE A 280 20.82 10.38 -4.58
N GLY A 281 20.29 9.19 -4.29
CA GLY A 281 20.33 8.56 -2.97
C GLY A 281 21.70 8.00 -2.54
N GLY A 282 22.78 8.24 -3.29
CA GLY A 282 24.11 7.71 -3.01
C GLY A 282 24.35 6.37 -3.71
N ASP A 283 24.41 5.28 -2.94
CA ASP A 283 24.67 3.93 -3.47
C ASP A 283 23.40 3.18 -3.88
N THR A 284 22.24 3.64 -3.41
CA THR A 284 20.92 3.04 -3.65
C THR A 284 19.94 4.05 -4.22
N ILE A 285 18.91 3.57 -4.92
CA ILE A 285 17.80 4.38 -5.44
C ILE A 285 17.04 4.99 -4.26
N GLY A 286 16.95 6.32 -4.20
CA GLY A 286 16.17 7.05 -3.19
C GLY A 286 15.01 7.86 -3.80
N LEU A 287 14.40 8.74 -2.99
CA LEU A 287 13.27 9.58 -3.40
C LEU A 287 13.53 10.37 -4.70
N VAL A 288 14.71 10.97 -4.82
CA VAL A 288 15.07 11.80 -5.99
C VAL A 288 15.22 10.94 -7.24
N ASP A 289 15.83 9.76 -7.13
CA ASP A 289 15.95 8.81 -8.24
C ASP A 289 14.58 8.34 -8.73
N ILE A 290 13.69 7.97 -7.80
CA ILE A 290 12.30 7.60 -8.11
C ILE A 290 11.61 8.77 -8.83
N THR A 291 11.78 10.00 -8.34
CA THR A 291 11.16 11.20 -8.92
C THR A 291 11.69 11.49 -10.32
N ALA A 292 13.00 11.33 -10.51
CA ALA A 292 13.70 11.57 -11.77
C ALA A 292 13.46 10.46 -12.81
N ASN A 293 12.67 9.43 -12.50
CA ASN A 293 12.33 8.35 -13.44
C ASN A 293 11.83 8.87 -14.80
N PHE A 294 11.13 10.01 -14.83
CA PHE A 294 10.72 10.68 -16.05
C PHE A 294 11.92 11.04 -16.93
N VAL A 295 12.97 11.61 -16.35
CA VAL A 295 14.20 12.02 -17.06
C VAL A 295 14.86 10.78 -17.68
N ALA A 296 15.02 9.71 -16.90
CA ALA A 296 15.71 8.51 -17.35
C ALA A 296 14.93 7.66 -18.37
N HIS A 297 13.60 7.61 -18.26
CA HIS A 297 12.81 6.57 -18.96
C HIS A 297 11.75 7.12 -19.93
N TRP A 298 11.20 8.31 -19.69
CA TRP A 298 10.21 8.92 -20.59
C TRP A 298 10.83 9.97 -21.49
N PHE A 299 11.65 10.86 -20.91
CA PHE A 299 12.10 12.05 -21.62
C PHE A 299 12.95 11.70 -22.84
N GLY A 300 13.91 10.77 -22.73
CA GLY A 300 14.74 10.37 -23.88
C GLY A 300 13.90 9.91 -25.08
N ILE A 301 12.82 9.16 -24.85
CA ILE A 301 11.90 8.71 -25.89
C ILE A 301 11.16 9.90 -26.52
N ILE A 302 10.62 10.79 -25.69
CA ILE A 302 9.86 11.96 -26.16
C ILE A 302 10.78 12.90 -26.94
N ALA A 303 11.96 13.17 -26.40
CA ALA A 303 12.96 14.06 -26.97
C ALA A 303 13.42 13.54 -28.35
N GLU A 304 13.70 12.25 -28.48
CA GLU A 304 14.03 11.62 -29.76
C GLU A 304 12.89 11.76 -30.78
N LEU A 305 11.65 11.45 -30.38
CA LEU A 305 10.49 11.55 -31.27
C LEU A 305 10.19 13.00 -31.71
N MET A 306 10.52 13.98 -30.88
CA MET A 306 10.31 15.40 -31.14
C MET A 306 11.55 16.09 -31.75
N GLY A 307 12.66 15.37 -31.96
CA GLY A 307 13.91 15.95 -32.46
C GLY A 307 14.54 16.98 -31.53
N VAL A 308 14.37 16.81 -30.22
CA VAL A 308 14.93 17.68 -29.17
C VAL A 308 16.11 16.98 -28.50
N GLU A 309 17.21 17.70 -28.32
CA GLU A 309 18.39 17.22 -27.62
C GLU A 309 18.72 18.15 -26.45
N LEU A 310 18.55 17.66 -25.21
CA LEU A 310 18.87 18.42 -23.98
C LEU A 310 20.00 17.77 -23.19
N ILE A 311 19.94 16.45 -22.99
CA ILE A 311 20.89 15.70 -22.17
C ILE A 311 21.88 15.00 -23.10
N THR A 312 23.14 15.44 -23.09
CA THR A 312 24.23 14.83 -23.87
C THR A 312 25.40 14.50 -22.96
N GLN A 313 26.21 13.50 -23.35
CA GLN A 313 27.40 13.11 -22.58
C GLN A 313 28.41 14.25 -22.42
N GLU A 314 28.47 15.17 -23.39
CA GLU A 314 29.35 16.34 -23.35
C GLU A 314 28.90 17.38 -22.31
N LYS A 315 27.60 17.69 -22.27
CA LYS A 315 27.06 18.74 -21.38
C LYS A 315 26.77 18.21 -19.98
N PHE A 316 26.30 16.97 -19.88
CA PHE A 316 25.75 16.37 -18.68
C PHE A 316 26.27 14.94 -18.47
N PRO A 317 27.59 14.75 -18.28
CA PRO A 317 28.19 13.43 -18.18
C PRO A 317 27.69 12.61 -16.97
N ASN A 318 27.42 13.24 -15.82
CA ASN A 318 26.94 12.53 -14.62
C ASN A 318 25.47 12.12 -14.78
N LEU A 319 24.62 13.01 -15.27
CA LEU A 319 23.22 12.69 -15.59
C LEU A 319 23.13 11.60 -16.66
N SER A 320 23.93 11.69 -17.72
CA SER A 320 23.92 10.69 -18.80
C SER A 320 24.31 9.31 -18.25
N LYS A 321 25.37 9.25 -17.43
CA LYS A 321 25.76 8.03 -16.72
C LYS A 321 24.65 7.52 -15.79
N TRP A 322 24.03 8.41 -15.02
CA TRP A 322 22.93 8.05 -14.12
C TRP A 322 21.71 7.52 -14.89
N VAL A 323 21.35 8.11 -16.03
CA VAL A 323 20.26 7.63 -16.90
C VAL A 323 20.55 6.19 -17.34
N ASP A 324 21.78 5.91 -17.77
CA ASP A 324 22.18 4.57 -18.17
C ASP A 324 22.13 3.58 -17.00
N GLU A 325 22.64 3.95 -15.82
CA GLU A 325 22.63 3.10 -14.62
C GLU A 325 21.20 2.85 -14.13
N HIS A 326 20.37 3.88 -14.06
CA HIS A 326 18.97 3.79 -13.68
C HIS A 326 18.20 2.88 -14.64
N ALA A 327 18.27 3.13 -15.95
CA ALA A 327 17.59 2.34 -16.97
C ALA A 327 18.09 0.89 -17.05
N ASN A 328 19.36 0.64 -16.67
CA ASN A 328 19.92 -0.71 -16.67
C ASN A 328 19.71 -1.51 -15.40
N SER A 329 19.28 -0.88 -14.31
CA SER A 329 18.99 -1.58 -13.07
C SER A 329 17.89 -2.63 -13.27
N SER A 330 18.08 -3.80 -12.65
CA SER A 330 17.08 -4.90 -12.70
C SER A 330 15.74 -4.40 -12.17
N PHE A 331 15.76 -3.65 -11.08
CA PHE A 331 14.59 -3.05 -10.48
C PHE A 331 13.79 -2.19 -11.46
N VAL A 332 14.44 -1.32 -12.24
CA VAL A 332 13.72 -0.48 -13.21
C VAL A 332 13.19 -1.31 -14.38
N LYS A 333 13.97 -2.27 -14.89
CA LYS A 333 13.56 -3.14 -16.01
C LYS A 333 12.36 -4.02 -15.68
N GLU A 334 12.26 -4.48 -14.44
CA GLU A 334 11.15 -5.31 -13.96
C GLU A 334 9.88 -4.50 -13.69
N ASN A 335 10.03 -3.20 -13.41
CA ASN A 335 8.94 -2.41 -12.82
C ASN A 335 8.44 -1.24 -13.66
N LEU A 336 9.19 -0.79 -14.67
CA LEU A 336 8.73 0.24 -15.60
C LEU A 336 8.24 -0.36 -16.93
N PRO A 337 7.32 0.33 -17.65
CA PRO A 337 6.88 -0.11 -18.96
C PRO A 337 8.05 -0.25 -19.93
N SER A 338 8.01 -1.24 -20.83
CA SER A 338 9.07 -1.37 -21.84
C SER A 338 9.18 -0.12 -22.73
N LYS A 339 10.39 0.19 -23.18
CA LYS A 339 10.66 1.31 -24.08
C LYS A 339 9.78 1.22 -25.34
N ASP A 340 9.66 0.05 -25.95
CA ASP A 340 8.82 -0.16 -27.15
C ASP A 340 7.36 0.21 -26.91
N LYS A 341 6.80 -0.15 -25.74
CA LYS A 341 5.42 0.18 -25.38
C LYS A 341 5.24 1.69 -25.23
N LEU A 342 6.19 2.38 -24.59
CA LEU A 342 6.19 3.84 -24.46
C LEU A 342 6.37 4.54 -25.82
N VAL A 343 7.30 4.07 -26.66
CA VAL A 343 7.50 4.59 -28.01
C VAL A 343 6.22 4.49 -28.82
N ALA A 344 5.56 3.33 -28.84
CA ALA A 344 4.30 3.15 -29.55
C ALA A 344 3.21 4.11 -29.04
N PHE A 345 3.13 4.28 -27.72
CA PHE A 345 2.19 5.18 -27.07
C PHE A 345 2.41 6.66 -27.44
N PHE A 346 3.65 7.13 -27.39
CA PHE A 346 3.98 8.52 -27.73
C PHE A 346 3.87 8.78 -29.24
N LYS A 347 4.30 7.84 -30.10
CA LYS A 347 4.09 7.94 -31.55
C LYS A 347 2.61 8.10 -31.91
N ALA A 348 1.75 7.26 -31.33
CA ALA A 348 0.30 7.34 -31.56
C ALA A 348 -0.27 8.70 -31.14
N ARG A 349 0.23 9.29 -30.05
CA ARG A 349 -0.20 10.61 -29.56
C ARG A 349 0.28 11.76 -30.43
N ILE A 350 1.54 11.74 -30.85
CA ILE A 350 2.12 12.78 -31.72
C ILE A 350 1.35 12.84 -33.05
N GLN A 351 0.93 11.69 -33.56
CA GLN A 351 0.18 11.54 -34.82
C GLN A 351 -1.31 11.84 -34.68
N ALA A 352 -1.85 11.93 -33.45
CA ALA A 352 -3.25 12.19 -33.22
C ALA A 352 -3.60 13.67 -33.52
N PRO A 353 -4.86 14.00 -33.87
CA PRO A 353 -5.30 15.37 -34.10
C PRO A 353 -5.06 16.28 -32.88
N ASP A 354 -4.78 17.58 -33.10
CA ASP A 354 -4.28 18.55 -32.09
C ASP A 354 -5.03 18.54 -30.75
N GLU A 355 -6.34 18.28 -30.75
CA GLU A 355 -7.18 18.24 -29.54
C GLU A 355 -6.82 17.09 -28.56
N THR A 356 -6.03 16.11 -29.00
CA THR A 356 -5.62 14.93 -28.21
C THR A 356 -4.11 14.80 -27.99
N LYS A 357 -3.31 15.71 -28.56
CA LYS A 357 -1.84 15.65 -28.50
C LYS A 357 -1.28 15.92 -27.11
N TYR A 358 -1.93 16.80 -26.36
CA TYR A 358 -1.51 17.18 -25.01
C TYR A 358 -2.01 16.14 -24.01
N PHE A 359 -1.14 15.67 -23.11
CA PHE A 359 -1.59 14.88 -21.96
C PHE A 359 -2.76 15.61 -21.29
N PRO A 360 -3.92 14.97 -21.05
CA PRO A 360 -4.96 15.58 -20.25
C PRO A 360 -4.31 15.87 -18.90
N LYS A 361 -4.15 17.16 -18.57
CA LYS A 361 -3.40 17.70 -17.41
C LYS A 361 -3.29 16.64 -16.31
N VAL A 362 -2.17 15.90 -16.31
CA VAL A 362 -1.93 14.75 -15.41
C VAL A 362 -1.99 15.20 -13.99
#